data_AF-A0A3D9ZFL9-F1
#
_entry.id   AF-A0A3D9ZFL9-F1
#
_cell.length_a   1.000
_cell.length_b   1.000
_cell.length_c   1.000
_cell.angle_alpha   90.00
_cell.angle_beta   90.00
_cell.angle_gamma   90.00
#
_symmetry.space_group_name_H-M   'P 1'
#
loop_
_entity.id
_entity.type
_entity.pdbx_description
1 polymer ?
#
loop_
_entity_poly.entity_id
_entity_poly.type
_entity_poly.pdbx_seq_one_letter_code
_entity_poly.pdbx_strand_id
1 'polypeptide(L)'
;MSLGDDPTVKLRALAHPVRLRILSLLTGSAMTAAEVARELDLTHANASYHLRHLLAAGQIEAAGEERIRGGVAKRYRHNVEADFAKPEPNIPDDAPRTADHLLMYEVLASELRRRSRALMRAKGNHFTDAELWVDPAVFAAVKEQIDQASLALHRAAVAPRTPGTIRVNATIALFRMEPDAR
;
A
#
# COMPACT_ATOMS: atom_id res chain seq x y z
N MET A 1 1.19 -13.28 -20.11
CA MET A 1 1.40 -12.74 -18.75
C MET A 1 1.83 -11.29 -18.89
N SER A 2 1.08 -10.35 -18.32
CA SER A 2 1.54 -8.97 -18.25
C SER A 2 2.75 -8.91 -17.31
N LEU A 3 3.76 -8.09 -17.60
CA LEU A 3 4.91 -7.88 -16.70
C LEU A 3 4.47 -7.45 -15.28
N GLY A 4 3.26 -6.92 -15.14
CA GLY A 4 2.66 -6.54 -13.86
C GLY A 4 2.11 -7.70 -13.04
N ASP A 5 2.05 -8.95 -13.53
CA ASP A 5 1.55 -10.10 -12.77
C ASP A 5 2.65 -10.84 -11.98
N ASP A 6 3.93 -10.60 -12.29
CA ASP A 6 5.07 -11.15 -11.55
C ASP A 6 5.09 -10.60 -10.11
N PRO A 7 4.97 -11.45 -9.07
CA PRO A 7 5.03 -11.05 -7.67
C PRO A 7 6.27 -10.21 -7.34
N THR A 8 7.40 -10.50 -8.00
CA THR A 8 8.68 -9.80 -7.82
C THR A 8 8.61 -8.36 -8.35
N VAL A 9 8.01 -8.17 -9.53
CA VAL A 9 7.83 -6.84 -10.14
C VAL A 9 6.90 -5.98 -9.29
N LYS A 10 5.82 -6.56 -8.74
CA LYS A 10 4.91 -5.87 -7.82
C LYS A 10 5.63 -5.45 -6.54
N LEU A 11 6.35 -6.37 -5.88
CA LEU A 11 7.09 -6.06 -4.65
C LEU A 11 8.10 -4.92 -4.87
N ARG A 12 8.87 -4.97 -5.97
CA ARG A 12 9.82 -3.91 -6.31
C ARG A 12 9.12 -2.57 -6.57
N ALA A 13 7.95 -2.57 -7.19
CA ALA A 13 7.14 -1.37 -7.38
C ALA A 13 6.57 -0.82 -6.07
N LEU A 14 6.34 -1.64 -5.05
CA LEU A 14 5.87 -1.18 -3.74
C LEU A 14 7.00 -0.79 -2.78
N ALA A 15 8.19 -1.35 -2.96
CA ALA A 15 9.38 -1.15 -2.12
C ALA A 15 10.04 0.23 -2.30
N HIS A 16 9.26 1.31 -2.19
CA HIS A 16 9.76 2.69 -2.11
C HIS A 16 8.81 3.58 -1.30
N PRO A 17 9.33 4.37 -0.33
CA PRO A 17 8.51 5.18 0.57
C PRO A 17 7.54 6.12 -0.14
N VAL A 18 7.98 6.80 -1.19
CA VAL A 18 7.13 7.73 -1.95
C VAL A 18 6.00 6.99 -2.67
N ARG A 19 6.24 5.77 -3.17
CA ARG A 19 5.21 5.02 -3.90
C ARG A 19 4.10 4.54 -2.96
N LEU A 20 4.43 4.11 -1.75
CA LEU A 20 3.43 3.82 -0.71
C LEU A 20 2.61 5.07 -0.33
N ARG A 21 3.25 6.23 -0.26
CA ARG A 21 2.55 7.50 0.00
C ARG A 21 1.60 7.89 -1.14
N ILE A 22 2.02 7.71 -2.38
CA ILE A 22 1.19 7.95 -3.56
C ILE A 22 -0.02 7.01 -3.53
N LEU A 23 0.18 5.71 -3.32
CA LEU A 23 -0.92 4.75 -3.18
C LEU A 23 -1.90 5.16 -2.09
N SER A 24 -1.40 5.60 -0.92
CA SER A 24 -2.25 6.09 0.17
C SER A 24 -3.16 7.27 -0.25
N LEU A 25 -2.66 8.19 -1.09
CA LEU A 25 -3.48 9.30 -1.61
C LEU A 25 -4.49 8.80 -2.66
N LEU A 26 -4.03 7.96 -3.58
CA LEU A 26 -4.82 7.48 -4.71
C LEU A 26 -5.90 6.46 -4.32
N THR A 27 -5.84 5.91 -3.09
CA THR A 27 -6.91 5.12 -2.49
C THR A 27 -8.15 5.98 -2.24
N GLY A 28 -7.99 7.22 -1.77
CA GLY A 28 -9.09 8.09 -1.37
C GLY A 28 -9.64 8.99 -2.49
N SER A 29 -8.86 9.24 -3.54
CA SER A 29 -9.32 10.00 -4.70
C SER A 29 -8.46 9.80 -5.95
N ALA A 30 -9.08 9.97 -7.12
CA ALA A 30 -8.34 9.99 -8.38
C ALA A 30 -7.60 11.32 -8.56
N MET A 31 -6.27 11.28 -8.73
CA MET A 31 -5.42 12.47 -8.76
C MET A 31 -4.49 12.51 -9.98
N THR A 32 -4.22 13.73 -10.43
CA THR A 32 -3.18 14.06 -11.42
C THR A 32 -1.79 14.08 -10.77
N ALA A 33 -0.73 14.04 -11.61
CA ALA A 33 0.64 14.18 -11.14
C ALA A 33 0.89 15.52 -10.41
N ALA A 34 0.24 16.60 -10.83
CA ALA A 34 0.35 17.91 -10.19
C ALA A 34 -0.29 17.93 -8.79
N GLU A 35 -1.45 17.30 -8.62
CA GLU A 35 -2.09 17.19 -7.31
C GLU A 35 -1.27 16.30 -6.37
N VAL A 36 -0.75 15.16 -6.86
CA VAL A 36 0.15 14.30 -6.07
C VAL A 36 1.42 15.04 -5.65
N ALA A 37 2.02 15.80 -6.57
CA ALA A 37 3.19 16.62 -6.27
C ALA A 37 2.92 17.64 -5.16
N ARG A 38 1.78 18.34 -5.23
CA ARG A 38 1.34 19.29 -4.20
C ARG A 38 1.06 18.62 -2.86
N GLU A 39 0.40 17.46 -2.86
CA GLU A 39 0.05 16.75 -1.63
C GLU A 39 1.26 16.18 -0.88
N LEU A 40 2.30 15.76 -1.62
CA LEU A 40 3.50 15.12 -1.06
C LEU A 40 4.73 16.03 -1.01
N ASP A 41 4.59 17.31 -1.38
CA ASP A 41 5.71 18.26 -1.50
C ASP A 41 6.85 17.72 -2.39
N LEU A 42 6.48 17.27 -3.58
CA LEU A 42 7.40 16.75 -4.60
C LEU A 42 7.44 17.68 -5.82
N THR A 43 8.50 17.56 -6.61
CA THR A 43 8.47 18.14 -7.95
C THR A 43 7.50 17.37 -8.85
N HIS A 44 6.90 18.06 -9.83
CA HIS A 44 6.02 17.42 -10.81
C HIS A 44 6.71 16.26 -11.55
N ALA A 45 7.99 16.42 -11.89
CA ALA A 45 8.80 15.39 -12.53
C ALA A 45 8.95 14.14 -11.65
N ASN A 46 9.19 14.31 -10.35
CA ASN A 46 9.32 13.21 -9.40
C ASN A 46 7.99 12.47 -9.19
N ALA A 47 6.88 13.21 -9.00
CA ALA A 47 5.55 12.60 -8.93
C ALA A 47 5.21 11.81 -10.20
N SER A 48 5.48 12.38 -11.38
CA SER A 48 5.25 11.72 -12.67
C SER A 48 6.11 10.47 -12.85
N TYR A 49 7.36 10.48 -12.39
CA TYR A 49 8.24 9.32 -12.40
C TYR A 49 7.63 8.17 -11.59
N HIS A 50 7.24 8.42 -10.33
CA HIS A 50 6.66 7.38 -9.48
C HIS A 50 5.30 6.86 -9.96
N LEU A 51 4.44 7.73 -10.50
CA LEU A 51 3.16 7.31 -11.10
C LEU A 51 3.36 6.37 -12.28
N ARG A 52 4.33 6.66 -13.18
CA ARG A 52 4.64 5.75 -14.29
C ARG A 52 5.10 4.37 -13.81
N HIS A 53 5.93 4.33 -12.76
CA HIS A 53 6.38 3.07 -12.17
C HIS A 53 5.22 2.25 -11.56
N LEU A 54 4.32 2.90 -10.82
CA LEU A 54 3.14 2.26 -10.26
C LEU A 54 2.19 1.76 -11.35
N LEU A 55 1.99 2.56 -12.40
CA LEU A 55 1.14 2.22 -13.54
C LEU A 55 1.70 1.02 -14.32
N ALA A 56 3.01 1.02 -14.61
CA ALA A 56 3.68 -0.07 -15.31
C ALA A 56 3.62 -1.39 -14.52
N ALA A 57 3.59 -1.33 -13.19
CA ALA A 57 3.44 -2.48 -12.29
C ALA A 57 1.98 -2.84 -11.99
N GLY A 58 1.01 -2.18 -12.64
CA GLY A 58 -0.43 -2.45 -12.46
C GLY A 58 -0.95 -2.17 -11.05
N GLN A 59 -0.28 -1.30 -10.28
CA GLN A 59 -0.69 -0.90 -8.92
C GLN A 59 -1.66 0.28 -8.92
N ILE A 60 -1.76 0.99 -10.05
CA ILE A 60 -2.71 2.08 -10.28
C ILE A 60 -3.24 1.97 -11.70
N GLU A 61 -4.37 2.61 -11.96
CA GLU A 61 -4.99 2.69 -13.27
C GLU A 61 -5.30 4.15 -13.63
N ALA A 62 -5.45 4.43 -14.93
CA ALA A 62 -5.92 5.73 -15.40
C ALA A 62 -7.42 5.87 -15.09
N ALA A 63 -7.80 6.99 -14.48
CA ALA A 63 -9.14 7.28 -13.97
C ALA A 63 -9.80 8.46 -14.69
N GLY A 64 -9.38 8.73 -15.93
CA GLY A 64 -9.87 9.83 -16.76
C GLY A 64 -8.83 10.93 -16.99
N GLU A 65 -9.27 11.98 -17.66
CA GLU A 65 -8.43 13.09 -18.10
C GLU A 65 -9.13 14.43 -17.85
N GLU A 66 -8.35 15.46 -17.54
CA GLU A 66 -8.82 16.83 -17.32
C GLU A 66 -8.07 17.79 -18.25
N ARG A 67 -8.78 18.75 -18.87
CA ARG A 67 -8.14 19.79 -19.68
C ARG A 67 -7.68 20.95 -18.79
N ILE A 68 -6.37 21.22 -18.79
CA ILE A 68 -5.76 22.30 -18.00
C ILE A 68 -4.92 23.19 -18.93
N ARG A 69 -5.31 24.46 -19.09
CA ARG A 69 -4.58 25.50 -19.86
C ARG A 69 -4.07 25.01 -21.24
N GLY A 70 -4.91 24.29 -21.99
CA GLY A 70 -4.59 23.77 -23.32
C GLY A 70 -3.87 22.41 -23.34
N GLY A 71 -3.48 21.87 -22.18
CA GLY A 71 -2.97 20.51 -22.03
C GLY A 71 -4.01 19.54 -21.47
N VAL A 72 -3.72 18.24 -21.57
CA VAL A 72 -4.54 17.16 -21.00
C VAL A 72 -3.77 16.52 -19.84
N ALA A 73 -4.35 16.53 -18.65
CA ALA A 73 -3.80 15.93 -17.44
C ALA A 73 -4.51 14.62 -17.12
N LYS A 74 -3.76 13.52 -17.06
CA LYS A 74 -4.29 12.20 -16.67
C LYS A 74 -4.49 12.13 -15.17
N ARG A 75 -5.64 11.60 -14.73
CA ARG A 75 -5.90 11.22 -13.34
C ARG A 75 -5.58 9.74 -13.17
N TYR A 76 -5.08 9.38 -12.00
CA TYR A 76 -4.77 8.01 -11.61
C TYR A 76 -5.52 7.64 -10.34
N ARG A 77 -5.86 6.36 -10.16
CA ARG A 77 -6.46 5.83 -8.93
C ARG A 77 -5.81 4.50 -8.55
N HIS A 78 -5.87 4.17 -7.27
CA HIS A 78 -5.53 2.84 -6.76
C HIS A 78 -6.81 1.99 -6.69
N ASN A 79 -6.81 0.84 -7.36
CA ASN A 79 -7.98 -0.04 -7.41
C ASN A 79 -7.85 -1.15 -6.36
N VAL A 80 -8.14 -0.79 -5.11
CA VAL A 80 -7.97 -1.69 -3.96
C VAL A 80 -8.83 -2.95 -4.09
N GLU A 81 -10.04 -2.85 -4.63
CA GLU A 81 -10.89 -4.03 -4.89
C GLU A 81 -10.19 -5.03 -5.80
N ALA A 82 -9.59 -4.54 -6.89
CA ALA A 82 -8.87 -5.40 -7.81
C ALA A 82 -7.61 -6.00 -7.18
N ASP A 83 -6.98 -5.31 -6.23
CA ASP A 83 -5.82 -5.84 -5.51
C ASP A 83 -6.19 -6.93 -4.50
N PHE A 84 -7.26 -6.74 -3.73
CA PHE A 84 -7.76 -7.75 -2.78
C PHE A 84 -8.47 -8.93 -3.46
N ALA A 85 -9.01 -8.75 -4.67
CA ALA A 85 -9.64 -9.82 -5.44
C ALA A 85 -8.64 -10.73 -6.18
N LYS A 86 -7.35 -10.35 -6.25
CA LYS A 86 -6.32 -11.19 -6.87
C LYS A 86 -6.13 -12.46 -6.03
N PRO A 87 -6.09 -13.66 -6.66
CA PRO A 87 -5.77 -14.87 -5.93
C PRO A 87 -4.39 -14.75 -5.32
N GLU A 88 -4.22 -15.30 -4.12
CA GLU A 88 -2.91 -15.36 -3.49
C GLU A 88 -1.93 -16.09 -4.40
N PRO A 89 -0.71 -15.57 -4.57
CA PRO A 89 0.30 -16.26 -5.35
C PRO A 89 0.61 -17.59 -4.66
N ASN A 90 0.59 -18.68 -5.44
CA ASN A 90 1.01 -19.99 -4.96
C ASN A 90 2.54 -20.02 -4.81
N ILE A 91 3.02 -19.64 -3.62
CA ILE A 91 4.44 -19.63 -3.25
C ILE A 91 4.71 -20.88 -2.40
N PRO A 92 5.66 -21.75 -2.78
CA PRO A 92 6.05 -22.90 -1.95
C PRO A 92 6.44 -22.50 -0.53
N ASP A 93 6.11 -23.33 0.46
CA ASP A 93 6.43 -23.07 1.88
C ASP A 93 7.94 -22.94 2.14
N ASP A 94 8.77 -23.56 1.31
CA ASP A 94 10.23 -23.54 1.37
C ASP A 94 10.88 -22.51 0.41
N ALA A 95 10.07 -21.68 -0.25
CA ALA A 95 10.59 -20.67 -1.16
C ALA A 95 11.49 -19.68 -0.40
N PRO A 96 12.71 -19.40 -0.89
CA PRO A 96 13.61 -18.49 -0.22
C PRO A 96 13.05 -17.06 -0.23
N ARG A 97 13.32 -16.33 0.85
CA ARG A 97 13.10 -14.88 0.91
C ARG A 97 13.91 -14.19 -0.19
N THR A 98 13.29 -13.24 -0.88
CA THR A 98 13.96 -12.45 -1.92
C THR A 98 14.45 -11.11 -1.36
N ALA A 99 15.42 -10.48 -2.03
CA ALA A 99 15.87 -9.13 -1.65
C ALA A 99 14.73 -8.10 -1.71
N ASP A 100 13.85 -8.20 -2.71
CA ASP A 100 12.67 -7.32 -2.84
C ASP A 100 11.66 -7.54 -1.69
N HIS A 101 11.52 -8.78 -1.21
CA HIS A 101 10.68 -9.12 -0.05
C HIS A 101 11.20 -8.49 1.25
N LEU A 102 12.50 -8.61 1.51
CA LEU A 102 13.13 -7.99 2.68
C LEU A 102 13.06 -6.46 2.62
N LEU A 103 13.34 -5.88 1.46
CA LEU A 103 13.26 -4.43 1.25
C LEU A 103 11.84 -3.90 1.50
N MET A 104 10.80 -4.65 1.14
CA MET A 104 9.43 -4.24 1.43
C MET A 104 9.18 -4.04 2.93
N TYR A 105 9.68 -4.95 3.78
CA TYR A 105 9.57 -4.79 5.24
C TYR A 105 10.38 -3.60 5.77
N GLU A 106 11.58 -3.36 5.25
CA GLU A 106 12.37 -2.17 5.61
C GLU A 106 11.62 -0.88 5.27
N VAL A 107 10.99 -0.82 4.11
CA VAL A 107 10.18 0.33 3.67
C VAL A 107 8.93 0.48 4.55
N LEU A 108 8.23 -0.60 4.89
CA LEU A 108 7.09 -0.58 5.82
C LEU A 108 7.50 -0.07 7.20
N ALA A 109 8.62 -0.56 7.75
CA ALA A 109 9.15 -0.11 9.02
C ALA A 109 9.54 1.38 8.99
N SER A 110 10.19 1.82 7.91
CA SER A 110 10.56 3.23 7.71
C SER A 110 9.33 4.14 7.63
N GLU A 111 8.29 3.71 6.91
CA GLU A 111 7.02 4.45 6.84
C GLU A 111 6.25 4.44 8.15
N LEU A 112 6.23 3.32 8.89
CA LEU A 112 5.66 3.27 10.23
C LEU A 112 6.37 4.25 11.18
N ARG A 113 7.72 4.26 11.17
CA ARG A 113 8.53 5.22 11.93
C ARG A 113 8.26 6.67 11.53
N ARG A 114 8.02 6.96 10.25
CA ARG A 114 7.62 8.31 9.81
C ARG A 114 6.25 8.67 10.36
N ARG A 115 5.27 7.79 10.22
CA ARG A 115 3.87 8.05 10.60
C ARG A 115 3.71 8.17 12.12
N SER A 116 4.49 7.41 12.90
CA SER A 116 4.48 7.48 14.37
C SER A 116 4.92 8.84 14.91
N ARG A 117 5.71 9.63 14.18
CA ARG A 117 6.05 11.02 14.55
C ARG A 117 4.84 11.96 14.56
N ALA A 118 3.77 11.61 13.86
CA ALA A 118 2.51 12.34 13.83
C ALA A 118 1.40 11.65 14.66
N LEU A 119 1.74 10.65 15.48
CA LEU A 119 0.80 9.92 16.31
C LEU A 119 0.16 10.87 17.33
N MET A 120 -1.17 10.93 17.34
CA MET A 120 -1.92 11.55 18.43
C MET A 120 -2.08 10.55 19.58
N ARG A 121 -1.72 10.96 20.81
CA ARG A 121 -2.01 10.18 22.02
C ARG A 121 -3.50 10.33 22.36
N ALA A 122 -4.34 9.47 21.79
CA ALA A 122 -5.79 9.49 21.95
C ALA A 122 -6.35 8.10 22.24
N LYS A 123 -7.60 8.04 22.72
CA LYS A 123 -8.35 6.78 22.84
C LYS A 123 -8.59 6.18 21.46
N GLY A 124 -8.52 4.85 21.36
CA GLY A 124 -8.77 4.11 20.11
C GLY A 124 -7.53 3.71 19.31
N ASN A 125 -6.32 4.12 19.72
CA ASN A 125 -5.08 3.57 19.16
C ASN A 125 -4.95 2.08 19.54
N HIS A 126 -4.54 1.24 18.58
CA HIS A 126 -4.25 -0.18 18.79
C HIS A 126 -2.78 -0.46 18.47
N PHE A 127 -2.15 -1.30 19.29
CA PHE A 127 -0.79 -1.78 19.10
C PHE A 127 -0.74 -3.25 19.51
N THR A 128 -0.08 -4.06 18.70
CA THR A 128 0.15 -5.48 18.97
C THR A 128 1.63 -5.76 18.80
N ASP A 129 2.21 -6.42 19.80
CA ASP A 129 3.53 -7.03 19.72
C ASP A 129 3.34 -8.51 20.07
N ALA A 130 3.62 -9.38 19.11
CA ALA A 130 3.29 -10.79 19.22
C ALA A 130 4.21 -11.66 18.36
N GLU A 131 4.91 -12.57 19.03
CA GLU A 131 5.64 -13.68 18.44
C GLU A 131 5.11 -14.95 19.13
N LEU A 132 4.24 -15.70 18.44
CA LEU A 132 3.39 -16.72 19.06
C LEU A 132 3.32 -17.99 18.22
N TRP A 133 3.07 -19.11 18.90
CA TRP A 133 2.73 -20.38 18.29
C TRP A 133 1.21 -20.57 18.37
N VAL A 134 0.56 -20.76 17.22
CA VAL A 134 -0.89 -20.90 17.11
C VAL A 134 -1.26 -22.02 16.13
N ASP A 135 -2.47 -22.55 16.26
CA ASP A 135 -3.02 -23.50 15.29
C ASP A 135 -3.13 -22.83 13.89
N PRO A 136 -2.76 -23.53 12.80
CA PRO A 136 -2.86 -22.98 11.45
C PRO A 136 -4.27 -22.47 11.07
N ALA A 137 -5.34 -23.12 11.55
CA ALA A 137 -6.71 -22.68 11.32
C ALA A 137 -7.01 -21.36 12.05
N VAL A 138 -6.43 -21.14 13.24
CA VAL A 138 -6.52 -19.86 13.96
C VAL A 138 -5.78 -18.77 13.18
N PHE A 139 -4.57 -19.05 12.68
CA PHE A 139 -3.83 -18.09 11.85
C PHE A 139 -4.62 -17.70 10.59
N ALA A 140 -5.19 -18.67 9.88
CA ALA A 140 -5.99 -18.43 8.68
C ALA A 140 -7.23 -17.56 8.99
N ALA A 141 -7.95 -17.84 10.08
CA ALA A 141 -9.12 -17.06 10.49
C ALA A 141 -8.76 -15.61 10.86
N VAL A 142 -7.65 -15.40 11.58
CA VAL A 142 -7.17 -14.05 11.94
C VAL A 142 -6.71 -13.27 10.71
N LYS A 143 -6.01 -13.93 9.77
CA LYS A 143 -5.61 -13.31 8.51
C LYS A 143 -6.83 -12.81 7.71
N GLU A 144 -7.86 -13.63 7.57
CA GLU A 144 -9.10 -13.24 6.89
C GLU A 144 -9.76 -12.01 7.54
N GLN A 145 -9.83 -11.96 8.88
CA GLN A 145 -10.35 -10.79 9.59
C GLN A 145 -9.54 -9.52 9.32
N ILE A 146 -8.20 -9.65 9.27
CA ILE A 146 -7.30 -8.53 8.94
C ILE A 146 -7.50 -8.07 7.50
N ASP A 147 -7.67 -8.98 6.54
CA ASP A 147 -7.94 -8.64 5.15
C ASP A 147 -9.26 -7.88 5.01
N GLN A 148 -10.32 -8.36 5.65
CA GLN A 148 -11.62 -7.68 5.67
C GLN A 148 -11.56 -6.29 6.32
N ALA A 149 -10.88 -6.17 7.47
CA ALA A 149 -10.70 -4.88 8.15
C ALA A 149 -9.86 -3.91 7.31
N SER A 150 -8.82 -4.41 6.65
CA SER A 150 -7.96 -3.61 5.77
C SER A 150 -8.74 -3.09 4.57
N LEU A 151 -9.51 -3.95 3.89
CA LEU A 151 -10.34 -3.56 2.76
C LEU A 151 -11.42 -2.55 3.17
N ALA A 152 -12.08 -2.76 4.31
CA ALA A 152 -13.07 -1.82 4.85
C ALA A 152 -12.45 -0.43 5.09
N LEU A 153 -11.24 -0.36 5.63
CA LEU A 153 -10.54 0.91 5.85
C LEU A 153 -10.19 1.61 4.53
N HIS A 154 -9.75 0.86 3.52
CA HIS A 154 -9.46 1.41 2.19
C HIS A 154 -10.73 1.90 1.49
N ARG A 155 -11.85 1.16 1.56
CA ARG A 155 -13.15 1.57 1.00
C ARG A 155 -13.67 2.87 1.62
N ALA A 156 -13.41 3.07 2.92
CA ALA A 156 -13.82 4.27 3.64
C ALA A 156 -12.91 5.48 3.37
N ALA A 157 -11.79 5.30 2.66
CA ALA A 157 -10.88 6.41 2.36
C ALA A 157 -11.55 7.44 1.45
N VAL A 158 -11.29 8.72 1.75
CA VAL A 158 -11.74 9.85 0.94
C VAL A 158 -10.56 10.76 0.59
N ALA A 159 -10.82 11.79 -0.21
CA ALA A 159 -9.79 12.74 -0.62
C ALA A 159 -9.02 13.33 0.59
N PRO A 160 -7.69 13.52 0.47
CA PRO A 160 -6.89 14.14 1.51
C PRO A 160 -7.44 15.51 1.95
N ARG A 161 -7.44 15.77 3.26
CA ARG A 161 -7.94 17.02 3.88
C ARG A 161 -9.45 17.28 3.70
N THR A 162 -10.26 16.27 3.38
CA THR A 162 -11.72 16.38 3.39
C THR A 162 -12.21 16.82 4.80
N PRO A 163 -13.03 17.89 4.92
CA PRO A 163 -13.52 18.35 6.22
C PRO A 163 -14.28 17.26 6.99
N GLY A 164 -14.13 17.23 8.32
CA GLY A 164 -14.81 16.25 9.17
C GLY A 164 -14.18 14.84 9.16
N THR A 165 -13.04 14.64 8.51
CA THR A 165 -12.34 13.35 8.46
C THR A 165 -11.09 13.32 9.32
N ILE A 166 -10.68 12.12 9.72
CA ILE A 166 -9.46 11.88 10.48
C ILE A 166 -8.39 11.23 9.61
N ARG A 167 -7.14 11.63 9.80
CA ARG A 167 -5.99 11.00 9.17
C ARG A 167 -5.50 9.86 10.05
N VAL A 168 -5.54 8.63 9.51
CA VAL A 168 -5.14 7.42 10.24
C VAL A 168 -3.91 6.75 9.61
N ASN A 169 -3.24 5.92 10.40
CA ASN A 169 -2.28 4.94 9.92
C ASN A 169 -2.80 3.54 10.24
N ALA A 170 -2.75 2.65 9.26
CA ALA A 170 -2.76 1.21 9.47
C ALA A 170 -1.58 0.61 8.70
N THR A 171 -0.69 -0.07 9.40
CA THR A 171 0.41 -0.84 8.83
C THR A 171 0.36 -2.19 9.50
N ILE A 172 0.11 -3.25 8.74
CA ILE A 172 0.01 -4.61 9.25
C ILE A 172 0.96 -5.46 8.42
N ALA A 173 1.81 -6.23 9.10
CA ALA A 173 2.61 -7.29 8.51
C ALA A 173 2.32 -8.54 9.35
N LEU A 174 1.63 -9.52 8.75
CA LEU A 174 1.31 -10.80 9.37
C LEU A 174 1.90 -11.90 8.50
N PHE A 175 2.79 -12.70 9.05
CA PHE A 175 3.45 -13.78 8.34
C PHE A 175 3.71 -14.97 9.25
N ARG A 176 3.82 -16.16 8.66
CA ARG A 176 4.37 -17.34 9.35
C ARG A 176 5.88 -17.18 9.43
N MET A 177 6.46 -17.50 10.58
CA MET A 177 7.92 -17.58 10.73
C MET A 177 8.42 -18.96 10.29
N GLU A 178 9.69 -19.03 9.88
CA GLU A 178 10.35 -20.32 9.66
C GLU A 178 10.30 -21.14 10.97
N PRO A 179 10.08 -22.46 10.91
CA PRO A 179 10.18 -23.30 12.09
C PRO A 179 11.56 -23.17 12.73
N ASP A 180 11.63 -23.23 14.05
CA ASP A 180 12.91 -23.25 14.76
C ASP A 180 13.81 -24.37 14.22
N ALA A 181 15.08 -24.07 13.99
CA ALA A 181 16.08 -25.08 13.72
C ALA A 181 16.19 -25.97 14.97
N ARG A 182 15.78 -27.23 14.85
CA ARG A 182 15.94 -28.23 15.92
C ARG A 182 17.40 -28.55 16.17
#